data_AF-A0A8J7TLS3-F1
#
_entry.id   AF-A0A8J7TLS3-F1
#
_cell.length_a   1.000
_cell.length_b   1.000
_cell.length_c   1.000
_cell.angle_alpha   90.00
_cell.angle_beta   90.00
_cell.angle_gamma   90.00
#
_symmetry.space_group_name_H-M   'P 1'
#
loop_
_entity.id
_entity.type
_entity.pdbx_description
1 polymer ?
#
loop_
_entity_poly.entity_id
_entity_poly.type
_entity_poly.pdbx_seq_one_letter_code
_entity_poly.pdbx_strand_id
1 'polypeptide(L)'
;MPIQFMQFQSDHPAIYGPLSSPNRLDVIVCYLLASLLAIWHRRFSPDCLPSLLSVVGLAGLVQYVLQNEGLSRSLVLTVFSSFAIFLICGYRSLCLLIERTRDLHWPLNFEKVFLILVVWLASGYLNFCLNIDRQALRSQYQIDIESGARPIEDFLLEKTKPGEKVAIIADFPEAAYPLLLSHDRIIATRLLSFRCLSLLHARSEKGALSPVLKDFYAKLLSELHEDLVDPACKLCLINQSITLPILEKAQIVNRLSDASYLAKQGPELVRFVSAGNRQPHEYFGYNYDFAVYAP
;
A
#
# COMPACT_ATOMS: atom_id res chain seq x y z
N MET A 1 -2.59 4.94 23.83
CA MET A 1 -3.57 5.14 22.74
C MET A 1 -2.78 5.36 21.45
N PRO A 2 -2.42 4.31 20.72
CA PRO A 2 -1.21 4.36 19.90
C PRO A 2 -1.53 4.63 18.44
N ILE A 3 -0.96 5.71 17.89
CA ILE A 3 -0.64 5.98 16.47
C ILE A 3 -1.83 5.99 15.47
N GLN A 4 -2.76 5.04 15.51
CA GLN A 4 -3.96 4.97 14.67
C GLN A 4 -4.91 6.16 14.86
N PHE A 5 -4.92 6.82 16.02
CA PHE A 5 -5.69 8.06 16.23
C PHE A 5 -4.99 9.32 15.69
N MET A 6 -3.69 9.25 15.34
CA MET A 6 -3.02 10.38 14.67
C MET A 6 -3.18 10.34 13.15
N GLN A 7 -3.73 9.24 12.61
CA GLN A 7 -4.01 9.04 11.19
C GLN A 7 -5.20 9.86 10.66
N PHE A 8 -5.89 10.62 11.52
CA PHE A 8 -7.06 11.38 11.09
C PHE A 8 -6.67 12.62 10.26
N GLN A 9 -7.12 12.54 9.00
CA GLN A 9 -7.21 13.57 7.95
C GLN A 9 -5.86 14.01 7.37
N SER A 10 -5.39 13.22 6.40
CA SER A 10 -4.45 13.65 5.38
C SER A 10 -5.19 14.46 4.31
N ASP A 11 -5.02 15.78 4.29
CA ASP A 11 -5.52 16.67 3.22
C ASP A 11 -4.73 16.51 1.89
N HIS A 12 -3.89 15.48 1.75
CA HIS A 12 -2.92 15.38 0.65
C HIS A 12 -3.60 14.95 -0.67
N PRO A 13 -3.66 15.81 -1.70
CA PRO A 13 -4.33 15.50 -2.97
C PRO A 13 -3.63 14.44 -3.82
N ALA A 14 -2.42 14.01 -3.43
CA ALA A 14 -1.54 13.16 -4.24
C ALA A 14 -1.66 11.66 -3.94
N ILE A 15 -2.51 11.23 -3.00
CA ILE A 15 -2.76 9.80 -2.67
C ILE A 15 -3.88 9.21 -3.56
N TYR A 16 -4.37 9.99 -4.51
CA TYR A 16 -5.62 9.75 -5.24
C TYR A 16 -5.39 9.76 -6.76
N GLY A 17 -4.64 8.78 -7.25
CA GLY A 17 -4.56 8.54 -8.69
C GLY A 17 -5.79 7.74 -9.18
N PRO A 18 -6.41 8.08 -10.32
CA PRO A 18 -7.52 7.32 -10.91
C PRO A 18 -7.16 5.87 -11.30
N LEU A 19 -5.88 5.49 -11.16
CA LEU A 19 -5.32 4.17 -11.47
C LEU A 19 -4.88 3.39 -10.21
N SER A 20 -5.28 3.80 -9.00
CA SER A 20 -4.89 3.07 -7.77
C SER A 20 -5.44 1.64 -7.76
N SER A 21 -4.64 0.66 -7.31
CA SER A 21 -5.02 -0.76 -7.26
C SER A 21 -5.06 -1.33 -5.83
N PRO A 22 -6.08 -2.13 -5.46
CA PRO A 22 -7.34 -2.34 -6.18
C PRO A 22 -8.15 -1.04 -6.30
N ASN A 23 -8.94 -0.94 -7.38
CA ASN A 23 -9.86 0.18 -7.52
C ASN A 23 -10.92 0.11 -6.40
N ARG A 24 -11.01 1.18 -5.62
CA ARG A 24 -11.87 1.25 -4.42
C ARG A 24 -13.35 1.09 -4.77
N LEU A 25 -13.75 1.52 -5.97
CA LEU A 25 -15.12 1.31 -6.45
C LEU A 25 -15.44 -0.18 -6.57
N ASP A 26 -14.50 -0.99 -7.05
CA ASP A 26 -14.69 -2.43 -7.18
C ASP A 26 -14.90 -3.06 -5.81
N VAL A 27 -14.13 -2.65 -4.80
CA VAL A 27 -14.29 -3.15 -3.42
C VAL A 27 -15.66 -2.78 -2.84
N ILE A 28 -16.12 -1.54 -3.06
CA ILE A 28 -17.44 -1.09 -2.59
C ILE A 28 -18.55 -1.85 -3.30
N VAL A 29 -18.47 -2.00 -4.63
CA VAL A 29 -19.45 -2.73 -5.44
C VAL A 29 -19.49 -4.20 -5.03
N CYS A 30 -18.33 -4.85 -4.88
CA CYS A 30 -18.22 -6.22 -4.39
C CYS A 30 -18.86 -6.40 -3.01
N TYR A 31 -18.62 -5.46 -2.09
CA TYR A 31 -19.24 -5.49 -0.77
C TYR A 31 -20.77 -5.34 -0.83
N LEU A 32 -21.28 -4.44 -1.67
CA LEU A 32 -22.72 -4.26 -1.85
C LEU A 32 -23.37 -5.54 -2.39
N LEU A 33 -22.76 -6.16 -3.41
CA LEU A 33 -23.20 -7.44 -3.97
C LEU A 33 -23.18 -8.56 -2.92
N ALA A 34 -22.09 -8.68 -2.15
CA ALA A 34 -21.98 -9.66 -1.07
C ALA A 34 -23.05 -9.43 0.01
N SER A 35 -23.30 -8.18 0.40
CA SER A 35 -24.32 -7.84 1.40
C SER A 35 -25.73 -8.18 0.93
N LEU A 36 -26.06 -7.90 -0.34
CA LEU A 36 -27.33 -8.31 -0.94
C LEU A 36 -27.47 -9.83 -0.97
N LEU A 37 -26.39 -10.54 -1.31
CA LEU A 37 -26.35 -12.01 -1.29
C LEU A 37 -26.60 -12.57 0.12
N ALA A 38 -25.98 -11.99 1.14
CA ALA A 38 -26.19 -12.39 2.54
C ALA A 38 -27.64 -12.17 2.99
N ILE A 39 -28.24 -11.03 2.63
CA ILE A 39 -29.67 -10.74 2.90
C ILE A 39 -30.57 -11.74 2.18
N TRP A 40 -30.29 -12.02 0.91
CA TRP A 40 -31.05 -12.97 0.11
C TRP A 40 -30.96 -14.39 0.68
N HIS A 41 -29.76 -14.84 1.06
CA HIS A 41 -29.50 -16.16 1.63
C HIS A 41 -30.26 -16.39 2.95
N ARG A 42 -30.48 -15.34 3.74
CA ARG A 42 -31.28 -15.41 4.98
C ARG A 42 -32.73 -15.86 4.76
N ARG A 43 -33.27 -15.71 3.53
CA ARG A 43 -34.60 -16.23 3.17
C ARG A 43 -34.64 -17.75 3.03
N PHE A 44 -33.49 -18.39 2.77
CA PHE A 44 -33.37 -19.82 2.48
C PHE A 44 -32.68 -20.60 3.59
N SER A 45 -31.98 -19.93 4.51
CA SER A 45 -31.24 -20.57 5.60
C SER A 45 -31.26 -19.72 6.87
N PRO A 46 -31.42 -20.33 8.06
CA PRO A 46 -31.40 -19.62 9.34
C PRO A 46 -29.99 -19.19 9.77
N ASP A 47 -28.93 -19.55 9.03
CA ASP A 47 -27.57 -19.21 9.43
C ASP A 47 -27.27 -17.72 9.34
N CYS A 48 -26.92 -17.15 10.48
CA CYS A 48 -26.59 -15.74 10.63
C CYS A 48 -25.15 -15.39 10.21
N LEU A 49 -24.32 -16.39 9.90
CA LEU A 49 -22.88 -16.20 9.67
C LEU A 49 -22.59 -15.25 8.47
N PRO A 50 -23.27 -15.35 7.30
CA PRO A 50 -23.13 -14.35 6.24
C PRO A 50 -23.52 -12.93 6.67
N SER A 51 -24.57 -12.79 7.49
CA SER A 51 -24.99 -11.48 8.00
C SER A 51 -23.98 -10.88 8.98
N LEU A 52 -23.38 -11.71 9.86
CA LEU A 52 -22.29 -11.27 10.74
C LEU A 52 -21.07 -10.82 9.93
N LEU A 53 -20.72 -11.55 8.87
CA LEU A 53 -19.64 -11.15 7.96
C LEU A 53 -19.97 -9.83 7.24
N SER A 54 -21.23 -9.58 6.85
CA SER A 54 -21.62 -8.27 6.29
C SER A 54 -21.38 -7.14 7.27
N VAL A 55 -21.66 -7.33 8.57
CA VAL A 55 -21.37 -6.33 9.61
C VAL A 55 -19.86 -6.08 9.74
N VAL A 56 -19.04 -7.13 9.68
CA VAL A 56 -17.56 -6.99 9.67
C VAL A 56 -17.10 -6.18 8.46
N GLY A 57 -17.67 -6.42 7.28
CA GLY A 57 -17.36 -5.65 6.08
C GLY A 57 -17.79 -4.19 6.18
N LEU A 58 -18.96 -3.92 6.79
CA LEU A 58 -19.40 -2.56 7.06
C LEU A 58 -18.45 -1.84 8.01
N ALA A 59 -17.99 -2.52 9.07
CA ALA A 59 -17.02 -1.96 10.00
C ALA A 59 -15.71 -1.62 9.30
N GLY A 60 -15.24 -2.47 8.38
CA GLY A 60 -14.09 -2.18 7.52
C GLY A 60 -14.28 -0.95 6.64
N LEU A 61 -15.46 -0.79 6.01
CA LEU A 61 -15.79 0.41 5.23
C LEU A 61 -15.86 1.67 6.08
N VAL A 62 -16.49 1.60 7.25
CA VAL A 62 -16.55 2.72 8.20
C VAL A 62 -15.15 3.10 8.65
N GLN A 63 -14.31 2.12 8.99
CA GLN A 63 -12.91 2.37 9.33
C GLN A 63 -12.16 3.05 8.19
N TYR A 64 -12.32 2.57 6.95
CA TYR A 64 -11.73 3.19 5.76
C TYR A 64 -12.16 4.66 5.58
N VAL A 65 -13.47 4.94 5.72
CA VAL A 65 -14.01 6.32 5.61
C VAL A 65 -13.49 7.20 6.75
N LEU A 66 -13.47 6.70 7.98
CA LEU A 66 -12.99 7.45 9.14
C LEU A 66 -11.50 7.76 9.06
N GLN A 67 -10.70 6.80 8.61
CA GLN A 67 -9.27 6.99 8.37
C GLN A 67 -9.03 8.05 7.30
N ASN A 68 -9.88 8.10 6.26
CA ASN A 68 -9.78 9.06 5.14
C ASN A 68 -8.38 9.09 4.51
N GLU A 69 -7.70 7.94 4.52
CA GLU A 69 -6.35 7.76 4.00
C GLU A 69 -6.36 7.31 2.53
N GLY A 70 -7.46 6.69 2.09
CA GLY A 70 -7.59 6.12 0.76
C GLY A 70 -6.82 4.83 0.51
N LEU A 71 -6.16 4.25 1.50
CA LEU A 71 -5.31 3.09 1.24
C LEU A 71 -6.14 1.81 1.11
N SER A 72 -5.82 0.98 0.12
CA SER A 72 -6.51 -0.30 -0.12
C SER A 72 -6.26 -1.29 1.01
N ARG A 73 -5.12 -1.22 1.69
CA ARG A 73 -4.88 -1.97 2.94
C ARG A 73 -5.88 -1.67 4.05
N SER A 74 -6.50 -0.49 4.06
CA SER A 74 -7.56 -0.14 5.02
C SER A 74 -8.89 -0.83 4.69
N LEU A 75 -9.03 -1.42 3.50
CA LEU A 75 -10.20 -2.18 3.06
C LEU A 75 -10.06 -3.70 3.26
N VAL A 76 -8.98 -4.18 3.88
CA VAL A 76 -8.73 -5.63 4.06
C VAL A 76 -9.91 -6.36 4.71
N LEU A 77 -10.52 -5.76 5.74
CA LEU A 77 -11.70 -6.33 6.41
C LEU A 77 -12.88 -6.45 5.45
N THR A 78 -13.13 -5.42 4.65
CA THR A 78 -14.20 -5.37 3.63
C THR A 78 -13.99 -6.40 2.52
N VAL A 79 -12.75 -6.53 2.04
CA VAL A 79 -12.39 -7.52 1.01
C VAL A 79 -12.57 -8.93 1.56
N PHE A 80 -12.03 -9.20 2.75
CA PHE A 80 -12.15 -10.50 3.41
C PHE A 80 -13.61 -10.89 3.64
N SER A 81 -14.42 -10.00 4.20
CA SER A 81 -15.84 -10.28 4.46
C SER A 81 -16.61 -10.57 3.18
N SER A 82 -16.37 -9.79 2.12
CA SER A 82 -17.08 -9.94 0.85
C SER A 82 -16.77 -11.30 0.23
N PHE A 83 -15.50 -11.67 0.22
CA PHE A 83 -15.05 -12.96 -0.30
C PHE A 83 -15.60 -14.14 0.51
N ALA A 84 -15.57 -14.06 1.84
CA ALA A 84 -16.10 -15.09 2.72
C ALA A 84 -17.61 -15.30 2.50
N ILE A 85 -18.39 -14.23 2.35
CA ILE A 85 -19.82 -14.31 2.05
C ILE A 85 -20.07 -15.03 0.72
N PHE A 86 -19.35 -14.67 -0.34
CA PHE A 86 -19.49 -15.33 -1.64
C PHE A 86 -19.22 -16.84 -1.55
N LEU A 87 -18.17 -17.24 -0.83
CA LEU A 87 -17.84 -18.65 -0.64
C LEU A 87 -18.93 -19.40 0.13
N ILE A 88 -19.38 -18.87 1.26
CA ILE A 88 -20.36 -19.54 2.13
C ILE A 88 -21.71 -19.67 1.44
N CYS A 89 -22.22 -18.57 0.90
CA CYS A 89 -23.51 -18.57 0.20
C CYS A 89 -23.44 -19.37 -1.11
N GLY A 90 -22.33 -19.31 -1.83
CA GLY A 90 -22.10 -20.09 -3.05
C GLY A 90 -22.11 -21.59 -2.77
N TYR A 91 -21.36 -22.04 -1.77
CA TYR A 91 -21.32 -23.45 -1.37
C TYR A 91 -22.70 -23.97 -0.94
N ARG A 92 -23.45 -23.19 -0.15
CA ARG A 92 -24.79 -23.60 0.31
C ARG A 92 -25.82 -23.63 -0.81
N SER A 93 -25.78 -22.65 -1.72
CA SER A 93 -26.66 -22.64 -2.88
C SER A 93 -26.42 -23.85 -3.77
N LEU A 94 -25.16 -24.31 -3.88
CA LEU A 94 -24.81 -25.53 -4.58
C LEU A 94 -25.38 -26.79 -3.89
N CYS A 95 -25.24 -26.91 -2.56
CA CYS A 95 -25.82 -28.02 -1.82
C CYS A 95 -27.36 -28.09 -2.00
N LEU A 96 -28.04 -26.95 -1.88
CA LEU A 96 -29.49 -26.86 -2.11
C LEU A 96 -29.88 -27.23 -3.55
N LEU A 97 -29.10 -26.82 -4.55
CA LEU A 97 -29.34 -27.16 -5.94
C LEU A 97 -29.22 -28.67 -6.18
N ILE A 98 -28.24 -29.32 -5.54
CA ILE A 98 -28.04 -30.78 -5.63
C ILE A 98 -29.16 -31.53 -4.92
N GLU A 99 -29.58 -31.10 -3.74
CA GLU A 99 -30.75 -31.67 -3.06
C GLU A 99 -32.02 -31.55 -3.89
N ARG A 100 -32.21 -30.41 -4.56
CA ARG A 100 -33.40 -30.15 -5.39
C ARG A 100 -33.39 -30.88 -6.73
N THR A 101 -32.21 -31.29 -7.20
CA THR A 101 -32.03 -32.04 -8.45
C THR A 101 -31.63 -33.49 -8.19
N ARG A 102 -31.93 -34.02 -6.99
CA ARG A 102 -31.58 -35.37 -6.54
C ARG A 102 -32.11 -36.49 -7.45
N ASP A 103 -33.17 -36.22 -8.22
CA ASP A 103 -33.74 -37.16 -9.19
C ASP A 103 -32.87 -37.28 -10.46
N LEU A 104 -32.11 -36.24 -10.80
CA LEU A 104 -30.98 -36.38 -11.70
C LEU A 104 -29.90 -37.12 -10.90
N HIS A 105 -29.57 -38.34 -11.31
CA HIS A 105 -28.54 -39.15 -10.66
C HIS A 105 -27.15 -38.52 -10.87
N TRP A 106 -26.87 -37.43 -10.16
CA TRP A 106 -25.59 -36.74 -10.22
C TRP A 106 -24.48 -37.69 -9.80
N PRO A 107 -23.33 -37.69 -10.48
CA PRO A 107 -22.19 -38.50 -10.07
C PRO A 107 -21.76 -38.13 -8.65
N LEU A 108 -21.34 -39.14 -7.88
CA LEU A 108 -20.81 -39.00 -6.52
C LEU A 108 -19.77 -37.86 -6.47
N ASN A 109 -19.95 -36.91 -5.54
CA ASN A 109 -19.11 -35.72 -5.32
C ASN A 109 -19.24 -34.58 -6.35
N PHE A 110 -20.31 -34.49 -7.14
CA PHE A 110 -20.54 -33.35 -8.06
C PHE A 110 -20.40 -31.98 -7.37
N GLU A 111 -20.86 -31.82 -6.12
CA GLU A 111 -20.69 -30.60 -5.32
C GLU A 111 -19.23 -30.19 -5.15
N LYS A 112 -18.35 -31.16 -4.88
CA LYS A 112 -16.93 -30.94 -4.68
C LYS A 112 -16.27 -30.60 -6.00
N VAL A 113 -16.63 -31.30 -7.08
CA VAL A 113 -16.12 -31.06 -8.43
C VAL A 113 -16.53 -29.68 -8.94
N PHE A 114 -17.80 -29.27 -8.74
CA PHE A 114 -18.28 -27.95 -9.11
C PHE A 114 -17.62 -26.85 -8.29
N LEU A 115 -17.46 -27.04 -6.97
CA LEU A 115 -16.73 -26.08 -6.13
C LEU A 115 -15.28 -25.92 -6.61
N ILE A 116 -14.60 -27.03 -6.91
CA ILE A 116 -13.25 -27.01 -7.48
C ILE A 116 -13.24 -26.28 -8.82
N LEU A 117 -14.22 -26.52 -9.70
CA LEU A 117 -14.35 -25.84 -10.99
C LEU A 117 -14.56 -24.33 -10.83
N VAL A 118 -15.43 -23.90 -9.90
CA VAL A 118 -15.66 -22.47 -9.62
C VAL A 118 -14.40 -21.82 -9.07
N VAL A 119 -13.71 -22.47 -8.11
CA VAL A 119 -12.45 -21.97 -7.58
C VAL A 119 -11.38 -21.91 -8.68
N TRP A 120 -11.33 -22.89 -9.57
CA TRP A 120 -10.40 -22.93 -10.69
C TRP A 120 -10.69 -21.82 -11.72
N LEU A 121 -11.95 -21.62 -12.10
CA LEU A 121 -12.38 -20.54 -12.99
C LEU A 121 -12.11 -19.16 -12.36
N ALA A 122 -12.41 -18.98 -11.07
CA ALA A 122 -12.13 -17.76 -10.34
C ALA A 122 -10.61 -17.50 -10.26
N SER A 123 -9.81 -18.53 -10.03
CA SER A 123 -8.35 -18.43 -10.03
C SER A 123 -7.80 -18.09 -11.42
N GLY A 124 -8.35 -18.69 -12.47
CA GLY A 124 -8.01 -18.39 -13.87
C GLY A 124 -8.37 -16.95 -14.25
N TYR A 125 -9.56 -16.49 -13.86
CA TYR A 125 -10.00 -15.10 -14.06
C TYR A 125 -9.13 -14.11 -13.28
N LEU A 126 -8.85 -14.38 -12.00
CA LEU A 126 -7.93 -13.57 -11.19
C LEU A 126 -6.55 -13.51 -11.83
N ASN A 127 -6.02 -14.63 -12.31
CA ASN A 127 -4.72 -14.65 -13.00
C ASN A 127 -4.75 -13.85 -14.31
N PHE A 128 -5.88 -13.89 -15.04
CA PHE A 128 -6.08 -13.06 -16.23
C PHE A 128 -6.10 -11.57 -15.89
N CYS A 129 -6.87 -11.14 -14.88
CA CYS A 129 -6.87 -9.75 -14.40
C CYS A 129 -5.48 -9.31 -13.94
N LEU A 130 -4.79 -10.14 -13.15
CA LEU A 130 -3.41 -9.86 -12.71
C LEU A 130 -2.46 -9.75 -13.90
N ASN A 131 -2.67 -10.51 -14.98
CA ASN A 131 -1.85 -10.39 -16.19
C ASN A 131 -2.13 -9.08 -16.95
N ILE A 132 -3.38 -8.62 -16.99
CA ILE A 132 -3.71 -7.29 -17.53
C ILE A 132 -3.03 -6.20 -16.70
N ASP A 133 -3.14 -6.26 -15.38
CA ASP A 133 -2.50 -5.28 -14.49
C ASP A 133 -0.97 -5.29 -14.66
N ARG A 134 -0.36 -6.49 -14.76
CA ARG A 134 1.07 -6.61 -15.06
C ARG A 134 1.45 -6.02 -16.41
N GLN A 135 0.63 -6.18 -17.44
CA GLN A 135 0.87 -5.57 -18.76
C GLN A 135 0.77 -4.05 -18.68
N ALA A 136 -0.24 -3.51 -18.00
CA ALA A 136 -0.40 -2.08 -17.77
C ALA A 136 0.77 -1.47 -16.99
N LEU A 137 1.23 -2.16 -15.94
CA LEU A 137 2.42 -1.76 -15.18
C LEU A 137 3.69 -1.79 -16.04
N ARG A 138 3.85 -2.81 -16.90
CA ARG A 138 4.99 -2.88 -17.83
C ARG A 138 4.97 -1.75 -18.86
N SER A 139 3.80 -1.42 -19.41
CA SER A 139 3.67 -0.30 -20.33
C SER A 139 3.95 1.03 -19.63
N GLN A 140 3.45 1.22 -18.41
CA GLN A 140 3.74 2.43 -17.63
C GLN A 140 5.24 2.53 -17.31
N TYR A 141 5.87 1.40 -16.96
CA TYR A 141 7.32 1.32 -16.74
C TYR A 141 8.11 1.72 -17.99
N GLN A 142 7.71 1.25 -19.18
CA GLN A 142 8.35 1.64 -20.43
C GLN A 142 8.19 3.14 -20.73
N ILE A 143 6.99 3.69 -20.55
CA ILE A 143 6.73 5.12 -20.72
C ILE A 143 7.58 5.95 -19.75
N ASP A 144 7.65 5.54 -18.49
CA ASP A 144 8.45 6.22 -17.47
C ASP A 144 9.94 6.23 -17.86
N ILE A 145 10.49 5.10 -18.33
CA ILE A 145 11.88 5.03 -18.81
C ILE A 145 12.11 5.88 -20.06
N GLU A 146 11.20 5.83 -21.04
CA GLU A 146 11.28 6.65 -22.25
C GLU A 146 11.23 8.15 -21.94
N SER A 147 10.52 8.52 -20.86
CA SER A 147 10.49 9.90 -20.35
C SER A 147 11.74 10.31 -19.56
N GLY A 148 12.71 9.41 -19.41
CA GLY A 148 13.99 9.65 -18.73
C GLY A 148 13.99 9.29 -17.24
N ALA A 149 12.92 8.70 -16.70
CA ALA A 149 12.91 8.23 -15.31
C ALA A 149 13.79 6.99 -15.18
N ARG A 150 14.55 6.92 -14.09
CA ARG A 150 15.37 5.75 -13.76
C ARG A 150 14.77 5.00 -12.57
N PRO A 151 14.78 3.65 -12.59
CA PRO A 151 14.29 2.87 -11.47
C PRO A 151 15.25 2.99 -10.28
N ILE A 152 14.67 3.06 -9.08
CA ILE A 152 15.42 3.12 -7.82
C ILE A 152 16.38 1.94 -7.62
N GLU A 153 16.06 0.76 -8.15
CA GLU A 153 16.90 -0.44 -8.06
C GLU A 153 18.26 -0.23 -8.74
N ASP A 154 18.30 0.42 -9.90
CA ASP A 154 19.54 0.71 -10.61
C ASP A 154 20.42 1.67 -9.80
N PHE A 155 19.82 2.69 -9.17
CA PHE A 155 20.53 3.62 -8.30
C PHE A 155 21.08 2.95 -7.05
N LEU A 156 20.29 2.07 -6.44
CA LEU A 156 20.73 1.29 -5.28
C LEU A 156 21.95 0.44 -5.62
N LEU A 157 21.91 -0.25 -6.76
CA LEU A 157 22.99 -1.13 -7.21
C LEU A 157 24.23 -0.36 -7.67
N GLU A 158 24.06 0.80 -8.30
CA GLU A 158 25.17 1.63 -8.78
C GLU A 158 25.90 2.33 -7.62
N LYS A 159 25.15 2.86 -6.64
CA LYS A 159 25.70 3.73 -5.60
C LYS A 159 26.06 3.03 -4.29
N THR A 160 25.62 1.79 -4.07
CA THR A 160 25.81 1.11 -2.77
C THR A 160 26.24 -0.35 -2.92
N LYS A 161 26.81 -0.93 -1.86
CA LYS A 161 27.28 -2.32 -1.75
C LYS A 161 26.57 -3.10 -0.63
N PRO A 162 26.59 -4.44 -0.65
CA PRO A 162 26.02 -5.25 0.43
C PRO A 162 26.58 -4.85 1.79
N GLY A 163 25.70 -4.71 2.79
CA GLY A 163 26.03 -4.27 4.14
C GLY A 163 26.10 -2.74 4.34
N GLU A 164 26.00 -1.94 3.29
CA GLU A 164 25.96 -0.47 3.42
C GLU A 164 24.57 0.02 3.86
N LYS A 165 24.54 1.14 4.59
CA LYS A 165 23.29 1.75 5.06
C LYS A 165 22.70 2.67 4.00
N VAL A 166 21.38 2.56 3.81
CA VAL A 166 20.61 3.36 2.85
C VAL A 166 19.38 3.95 3.54
N ALA A 167 19.17 5.25 3.38
CA ALA A 167 17.98 5.96 3.83
C ALA A 167 17.01 6.13 2.66
N ILE A 168 15.76 5.69 2.85
CA ILE A 168 14.68 5.97 1.91
C ILE A 168 13.58 6.69 2.68
N ILE A 169 13.42 7.98 2.36
CA ILE A 169 12.58 8.92 3.06
C ILE A 169 11.33 9.21 2.23
N ALA A 170 10.24 8.53 2.57
CA ALA A 170 8.93 8.72 1.96
C ALA A 170 7.81 8.39 2.96
N ASP A 171 6.61 8.92 2.71
CA ASP A 171 5.42 8.61 3.51
C ASP A 171 5.04 7.12 3.43
N PHE A 172 5.30 6.49 2.29
CA PHE A 172 5.03 5.08 1.99
C PHE A 172 6.29 4.35 1.51
N PRO A 173 7.28 4.09 2.40
CA PRO A 173 8.51 3.40 2.03
C PRO A 173 8.34 1.86 2.00
N GLU A 174 7.11 1.36 2.09
CA GLU A 174 6.81 -0.07 2.20
C GLU A 174 7.27 -0.87 0.96
N ALA A 175 7.29 -0.26 -0.22
CA ALA A 175 7.89 -0.86 -1.42
C ALA A 175 9.44 -0.83 -1.40
N ALA A 176 10.02 0.06 -0.61
CA ALA A 176 11.46 0.27 -0.51
C ALA A 176 12.17 -0.78 0.34
N TYR A 177 11.57 -1.20 1.45
CA TYR A 177 12.23 -2.09 2.40
C TYR A 177 12.48 -3.50 1.86
N PRO A 178 11.54 -4.15 1.14
CA PRO A 178 11.84 -5.40 0.47
C PRO A 178 12.98 -5.27 -0.55
N LEU A 179 13.14 -4.11 -1.19
CA LEU A 179 14.22 -3.85 -2.15
C LEU A 179 15.58 -3.78 -1.45
N LEU A 180 15.65 -3.10 -0.31
CA LEU A 180 16.87 -3.02 0.48
C LEU A 180 17.25 -4.41 1.00
N LEU A 181 16.28 -5.16 1.51
CA LEU A 181 16.49 -6.52 2.01
C LEU A 181 16.91 -7.49 0.91
N SER A 182 16.29 -7.44 -0.28
CA SER A 182 16.64 -8.33 -1.40
C SER A 182 18.05 -8.10 -1.93
N HIS A 183 18.62 -6.94 -1.65
CA HIS A 183 19.97 -6.56 -2.02
C HIS A 183 20.91 -6.48 -0.81
N ASP A 184 20.57 -7.07 0.34
CA ASP A 184 21.44 -7.07 1.54
C ASP A 184 21.90 -5.66 1.97
N ARG A 185 21.05 -4.64 1.83
CA ARG A 185 21.30 -3.27 2.29
C ARG A 185 20.66 -3.05 3.66
N ILE A 186 21.31 -2.26 4.51
CA ILE A 186 20.84 -1.96 5.86
C ILE A 186 20.01 -0.67 5.82
N ILE A 187 18.88 -0.64 6.52
CA ILE A 187 18.07 0.59 6.64
C ILE A 187 18.82 1.58 7.54
N ALA A 188 19.09 2.79 7.05
CA ALA A 188 19.82 3.81 7.80
C ALA A 188 18.96 4.48 8.89
N THR A 189 17.66 4.69 8.62
CA THR A 189 16.76 5.48 9.47
C THR A 189 15.97 4.60 10.44
N ARG A 190 15.82 5.06 11.68
CA ARG A 190 14.93 4.45 12.68
C ARG A 190 13.46 4.77 12.39
N LEU A 191 13.20 5.92 11.78
CA LEU A 191 11.87 6.30 11.32
C LEU A 191 11.53 5.51 10.05
N LEU A 192 10.70 4.46 10.22
CA LEU A 192 10.30 3.58 9.13
C LEU A 192 9.12 4.11 8.29
N SER A 193 8.40 5.12 8.75
CA SER A 193 7.33 5.75 7.97
C SER A 193 7.35 7.24 8.24
N PHE A 194 7.63 8.01 7.20
CA PHE A 194 7.70 9.47 7.30
C PHE A 194 6.33 10.12 7.36
N ARG A 195 5.27 9.35 7.11
CA ARG A 195 3.90 9.83 7.19
C ARG A 195 3.56 10.45 8.55
N CYS A 196 4.05 9.87 9.64
CA CYS A 196 3.84 10.43 10.97
C CYS A 196 4.47 11.83 11.08
N LEU A 197 5.68 12.00 10.54
CA LEU A 197 6.35 13.29 10.48
C LEU A 197 5.57 14.28 9.60
N SER A 198 5.09 13.86 8.44
CA SER A 198 4.29 14.67 7.51
C SER A 198 2.99 15.16 8.15
N LEU A 199 2.28 14.29 8.88
CA LEU A 199 1.05 14.65 9.60
C LEU A 199 1.31 15.61 10.77
N LEU A 200 2.38 15.37 11.54
CA LEU A 200 2.79 16.27 12.63
C LEU A 200 3.21 17.63 12.09
N HIS A 201 3.94 17.67 10.97
CA HIS A 201 4.33 18.90 10.29
C HIS A 201 3.10 19.71 9.87
N ALA A 202 2.15 19.10 9.17
CA ALA A 202 0.92 19.77 8.73
C ALA A 202 0.12 20.35 9.91
N ARG A 203 0.05 19.64 11.04
CA ARG A 203 -0.59 20.17 12.27
C ARG A 203 0.25 21.25 12.95
N SER A 204 1.56 21.18 12.85
CA SER A 204 2.48 22.20 13.36
C SER A 204 2.28 23.52 12.63
N GLU A 205 2.19 23.50 11.29
CA GLU A 205 1.95 24.68 10.47
C GLU A 205 0.62 25.36 10.80
N LYS A 206 -0.40 24.57 11.15
CA LYS A 206 -1.71 25.05 11.60
C LYS A 206 -1.72 25.48 13.08
N GLY A 207 -0.60 25.41 13.80
CA GLY A 207 -0.51 25.74 15.22
C GLY A 207 -1.30 24.80 16.15
N ALA A 208 -1.74 23.65 15.64
CA ALA A 208 -2.71 22.76 16.27
C ALA A 208 -2.07 21.60 17.08
N LEU A 209 -0.75 21.59 17.23
CA LEU A 209 -0.05 20.57 18.02
C LEU A 209 -0.17 20.87 19.52
N SER A 210 -0.54 19.85 20.30
CA SER A 210 -0.43 19.89 21.75
C SER A 210 1.06 19.91 22.17
N PRO A 211 1.40 20.39 23.38
CA PRO A 211 2.79 20.46 23.85
C PRO A 211 3.55 19.13 23.73
N VAL A 212 2.91 18.03 24.16
CA VAL A 212 3.48 16.67 24.07
C VAL A 212 3.81 16.28 22.62
N LEU A 213 2.95 16.64 21.67
CA LEU A 213 3.19 16.34 20.25
C LEU A 213 4.25 17.24 19.62
N LYS A 214 4.42 18.46 20.12
CA LYS A 214 5.52 19.34 19.71
C LYS A 214 6.86 18.76 20.13
N ASP A 215 6.97 18.31 21.39
CA ASP A 215 8.19 17.69 21.89
C ASP A 215 8.52 16.40 21.13
N PHE A 216 7.49 15.58 20.86
CA PHE A 216 7.64 14.37 20.05
C PHE A 216 8.07 14.68 18.61
N TYR A 217 7.46 15.68 17.97
CA TYR A 217 7.84 16.13 16.63
C TYR A 217 9.29 16.63 16.57
N ALA A 218 9.72 17.44 17.55
CA ALA A 218 11.10 17.91 17.64
C ALA A 218 12.10 16.75 17.84
N LYS A 219 11.74 15.77 18.67
CA LYS A 219 12.54 14.56 18.88
C LYS A 219 12.69 13.74 17.60
N LEU A 220 11.60 13.53 16.84
CA LEU A 220 11.64 12.82 15.56
C LEU A 220 12.56 13.51 14.54
N LEU A 221 12.51 14.84 14.44
CA LEU A 221 13.40 15.60 13.56
C LEU A 221 14.87 15.48 13.99
N SER A 222 15.15 15.49 15.30
CA SER A 222 16.50 15.33 15.83
C SER A 222 17.06 13.94 15.55
N GLU A 223 16.28 12.88 15.83
CA GLU A 223 16.68 11.50 15.56
C GLU A 223 16.92 11.26 14.05
N LEU A 224 16.05 11.80 13.21
CA LEU A 224 16.22 11.73 11.77
C LEU A 224 17.50 12.44 11.31
N HIS A 225 17.80 13.60 11.89
CA HIS A 225 19.04 14.31 11.58
C HIS A 225 20.28 13.49 11.95
N GLU A 226 20.30 12.89 13.14
CA GLU A 226 21.39 12.01 13.59
C GLU A 226 21.59 10.81 12.66
N ASP A 227 20.49 10.16 12.25
CA ASP A 227 20.54 9.00 11.36
C ASP A 227 21.11 9.35 9.96
N LEU A 228 20.82 10.55 9.46
CA LEU A 228 21.23 10.96 8.12
C LEU A 228 22.66 11.53 8.05
N VAL A 229 23.15 12.08 9.17
CA VAL A 229 24.55 12.55 9.30
C VAL A 229 25.52 11.40 9.56
N ASP A 230 25.02 10.19 9.87
CA ASP A 230 25.86 9.00 10.03
C ASP A 230 26.68 8.74 8.76
N PRO A 231 28.04 8.76 8.81
CA PRO A 231 28.91 8.52 7.66
C PRO A 231 28.80 7.11 7.08
N ALA A 232 28.16 6.18 7.81
CA ALA A 232 27.83 4.84 7.32
C ALA A 232 26.66 4.84 6.34
N CYS A 233 25.82 5.89 6.32
CA CYS A 233 24.77 6.06 5.33
C CYS A 233 25.39 6.52 4.00
N LYS A 234 25.27 5.67 2.97
CA LYS A 234 25.91 5.87 1.64
C LYS A 234 24.95 6.37 0.58
N LEU A 235 23.66 6.27 0.81
CA LEU A 235 22.65 6.75 -0.12
C LEU A 235 21.43 7.20 0.67
N CYS A 236 20.98 8.41 0.40
CA CYS A 236 19.74 8.96 0.93
C CYS A 236 18.84 9.37 -0.24
N LEU A 237 17.65 8.77 -0.29
CA LEU A 237 16.63 9.03 -1.30
C LEU A 237 15.45 9.69 -0.61
N ILE A 238 15.06 10.88 -1.05
CA ILE A 238 14.01 11.68 -0.40
C ILE A 238 12.88 11.94 -1.39
N ASN A 239 11.64 11.60 -1.03
CA ASN A 239 10.48 11.94 -1.84
C ASN A 239 10.43 13.45 -2.07
N GLN A 240 10.52 13.85 -3.35
CA GLN A 240 10.74 15.24 -3.76
C GLN A 240 9.52 16.13 -3.52
N SER A 241 8.31 15.61 -3.70
CA SER A 241 7.09 16.42 -3.65
C SER A 241 6.51 16.57 -2.24
N ILE A 242 6.74 15.59 -1.37
CA ILE A 242 6.12 15.54 -0.03
C ILE A 242 7.15 15.80 1.06
N THR A 243 8.21 14.99 1.10
CA THR A 243 9.08 14.96 2.28
C THR A 243 10.24 15.94 2.18
N LEU A 244 10.77 16.20 0.98
CA LEU A 244 11.84 17.17 0.77
C LEU A 244 11.50 18.57 1.31
N PRO A 245 10.32 19.17 1.02
CA PRO A 245 9.97 20.51 1.53
C PRO A 245 9.93 20.57 3.06
N ILE A 246 9.54 19.48 3.72
CA ILE A 246 9.49 19.38 5.19
C ILE A 246 10.92 19.42 5.75
N LEU A 247 11.82 18.65 5.15
CA LEU A 247 13.22 18.56 5.59
C LEU A 247 14.02 19.83 5.27
N GLU A 248 13.71 20.51 4.16
CA GLU A 248 14.27 21.82 3.83
C GLU A 248 13.84 22.88 4.84
N LYS A 249 12.54 22.96 5.17
CA LYS A 249 12.02 23.85 6.22
C LYS A 249 12.65 23.57 7.59
N ALA A 250 12.90 22.29 7.90
CA ALA A 250 13.58 21.88 9.12
C ALA A 250 15.12 22.08 9.09
N GLN A 251 15.67 22.59 7.97
CA GLN A 251 17.11 22.76 7.72
C GLN A 251 17.94 21.47 7.85
N ILE A 252 17.31 20.30 7.71
CA ILE A 252 18.00 19.01 7.78
C ILE A 252 18.81 18.78 6.50
N VAL A 253 18.22 19.09 5.32
CA VAL A 253 18.87 18.90 4.00
C VAL A 253 20.12 19.77 3.85
N ASN A 254 20.04 21.03 4.26
CA ASN A 254 21.17 21.97 4.18
C ASN A 254 22.37 21.52 5.01
N ARG A 255 22.15 20.75 6.09
CA ARG A 255 23.22 20.19 6.92
C ARG A 255 23.75 18.86 6.40
N LEU A 256 22.99 18.17 5.55
CA LEU A 256 23.42 16.94 4.88
C LEU A 256 24.40 17.21 3.74
N SER A 257 24.24 18.34 3.03
CA SER A 257 25.21 18.79 2.02
C SER A 257 26.59 19.11 2.60
N ASP A 258 26.67 19.40 3.91
CA ASP A 258 27.94 19.73 4.58
C ASP A 258 28.67 18.50 5.13
N ALA A 259 27.97 17.38 5.33
CA ALA A 259 28.49 16.25 6.12
C ALA A 259 29.18 15.15 5.30
N SER A 260 28.77 14.89 4.06
CA SER A 260 29.38 13.83 3.22
C SER A 260 28.76 13.64 1.85
N TYR A 261 27.54 14.14 1.58
CA TYR A 261 26.81 13.85 0.35
C TYR A 261 27.11 14.88 -0.75
N LEU A 262 28.12 14.61 -1.58
CA LEU A 262 28.43 15.42 -2.75
C LEU A 262 27.52 15.03 -3.93
N ALA A 263 26.38 15.72 -4.07
CA ALA A 263 25.85 15.98 -5.41
C ALA A 263 24.92 17.19 -5.44
N LYS A 264 25.50 18.36 -5.77
CA LYS A 264 24.86 19.43 -6.55
C LYS A 264 24.65 19.00 -8.01
N GLN A 265 24.23 17.76 -8.25
CA GLN A 265 23.65 17.40 -9.54
C GLN A 265 22.15 17.59 -9.34
N GLY A 266 21.50 18.35 -10.23
CA GLY A 266 20.07 18.64 -10.12
C GLY A 266 19.25 17.35 -9.94
N PRO A 267 17.98 17.45 -9.50
CA PRO A 267 17.16 16.30 -9.14
C PRO A 267 17.15 15.28 -10.29
N GLU A 268 17.94 14.22 -10.19
CA GLU A 268 17.78 13.05 -11.04
C GLU A 268 16.43 12.46 -10.65
N LEU A 269 15.51 12.39 -11.62
CA LEU A 269 14.17 11.87 -11.40
C LEU A 269 14.25 10.36 -11.18
N VAL A 270 14.47 9.96 -9.94
CA VAL A 270 14.44 8.55 -9.53
C VAL A 270 13.04 8.21 -9.08
N ARG A 271 12.43 7.23 -9.73
CA ARG A 271 11.09 6.75 -9.35
C ARG A 271 11.17 5.33 -8.82
N PHE A 272 10.24 4.98 -7.94
CA PHE A 272 9.90 3.58 -7.70
C PHE A 272 9.22 3.00 -8.95
N VAL A 273 9.99 2.71 -9.99
CA VAL A 273 9.50 2.01 -11.18
C VAL A 273 9.93 0.55 -11.06
N SER A 274 9.01 -0.34 -10.66
CA SER A 274 9.28 -1.78 -10.62
C SER A 274 8.27 -2.51 -11.52
N ALA A 275 8.72 -2.97 -12.69
CA ALA A 275 7.99 -3.91 -13.54
C ALA A 275 8.10 -5.38 -13.07
N GLY A 276 8.94 -5.65 -12.07
CA GLY A 276 9.20 -6.99 -11.54
C GLY A 276 8.14 -7.47 -10.55
N ASN A 277 7.78 -8.76 -10.65
CA ASN A 277 6.84 -9.45 -9.76
C ASN A 277 7.47 -9.82 -8.39
N ARG A 278 8.63 -9.24 -8.04
CA ARG A 278 9.39 -9.58 -6.83
C ARG A 278 8.83 -8.93 -5.57
N GLN A 279 7.88 -7.99 -5.70
CA GLN A 279 7.28 -7.30 -4.57
C GLN A 279 5.77 -7.14 -4.83
N PRO A 280 4.89 -7.45 -3.86
CA PRO A 280 3.48 -7.10 -3.96
C PRO A 280 3.36 -5.57 -3.84
N HIS A 281 3.16 -4.90 -4.97
CA HIS A 281 3.00 -3.44 -5.03
C HIS A 281 1.55 -3.06 -4.80
N GLU A 282 1.29 -2.27 -3.76
CA GLU A 282 0.07 -1.44 -3.71
C GLU A 282 0.37 -0.21 -4.60
N TYR A 283 -0.12 -0.21 -5.85
CA TYR A 283 0.07 0.94 -6.73
C TYR A 283 -0.91 2.04 -6.30
N PHE A 284 -0.38 3.11 -5.71
CA PHE A 284 -1.17 4.25 -5.23
C PHE A 284 -1.70 5.16 -6.35
N GLY A 285 -1.49 4.78 -7.62
CA GLY A 285 -1.90 5.57 -8.79
C GLY A 285 -0.92 6.68 -9.17
N TYR A 286 0.22 6.79 -8.48
CA TYR A 286 1.28 7.77 -8.76
C TYR A 286 2.66 7.24 -8.36
N ASN A 287 3.67 7.42 -9.23
CA ASN A 287 5.08 7.14 -8.93
C ASN A 287 5.76 8.44 -8.48
N TYR A 288 6.10 8.54 -7.20
CA TYR A 288 6.79 9.73 -6.68
C TYR A 288 8.25 9.78 -7.13
N ASP A 289 8.71 10.99 -7.47
CA ASP A 289 10.11 11.29 -7.72
C ASP A 289 10.89 11.39 -6.41
N PHE A 290 12.14 10.91 -6.43
CA PHE A 290 13.08 10.95 -5.32
C PHE A 290 14.27 11.83 -5.68
N ALA A 291 14.57 12.77 -4.80
CA ALA A 291 15.84 13.48 -4.79
C ALA A 291 16.93 12.54 -4.24
N VAL A 292 18.07 12.50 -4.92
CA VAL A 292 19.19 11.60 -4.62
C VAL A 292 20.30 12.36 -3.91
N TYR A 293 20.77 11.82 -2.79
CA TYR A 293 21.93 12.29 -2.04
C TYR A 293 22.89 11.12 -1.84
N ALA A 294 24.06 11.18 -2.45
CA ALA A 294 25.14 10.19 -2.33
C ALA A 294 26.49 10.92 -2.12
N PRO A 295 27.46 10.29 -1.42
CA PRO A 295 28.81 10.83 -1.23
C PRO A 295 29.70 10.74 -2.47
#